data_AF-A0A8B9TTF5-F1
#
_entry.id   AF-A0A8B9TTF5-F1
#
_cell.length_a   1.000
_cell.length_b   1.000
_cell.length_c   1.000
_cell.angle_alpha   90.00
_cell.angle_beta   90.00
_cell.angle_gamma   90.00
#
_symmetry.space_group_name_H-M   'P 1'
#
loop_
_entity.id
_entity.type
_entity.pdbx_description
1 polymer ?
#
loop_
_entity_poly.entity_id
_entity_poly.type
_entity_poly.pdbx_seq_one_letter_code
_entity_poly.pdbx_strand_id
1 'polypeptide(L)'
;MTSFEEAETEETAACLHMTFYHPCQDDKMMFRCLNFCKREQVRADEMAKFGRDPNICHYNLVDTRVSRIQFSLQFYRKPNKL
;
A
#
# COMPACT_ATOMS: atom_id res chain seq x y z
N MET A 1 37.65 -14.24 -12.74
CA MET A 1 36.65 -14.72 -11.78
C MET A 1 36.35 -13.54 -10.88
N THR A 2 35.13 -13.02 -10.90
CA THR A 2 34.68 -12.02 -9.91
C THR A 2 34.65 -12.70 -8.54
N SER A 3 35.20 -12.05 -7.52
CA SER A 3 35.22 -12.64 -6.18
C SER A 3 33.81 -12.64 -5.59
N PHE A 4 33.49 -13.58 -4.69
CA PHE A 4 32.19 -13.64 -4.01
C PHE A 4 31.88 -12.37 -3.20
N GLU A 5 32.92 -11.62 -2.82
CA GLU A 5 32.83 -10.35 -2.08
C GLU A 5 32.32 -9.18 -2.96
N GLU A 6 32.36 -9.32 -4.28
CA GLU A 6 31.85 -8.35 -5.26
C GLU A 6 30.45 -8.71 -5.78
N ALA A 7 29.81 -9.76 -5.24
CA ALA A 7 28.47 -10.16 -5.66
C ALA A 7 27.42 -9.15 -5.18
N GLU A 8 26.67 -8.57 -6.12
CA GLU A 8 25.52 -7.72 -5.80
C GLU A 8 24.47 -8.55 -5.03
N THR A 9 24.15 -8.12 -3.81
CA THR A 9 23.07 -8.72 -3.01
C THR A 9 21.80 -7.89 -3.15
N GLU A 10 20.70 -8.53 -3.50
CA GLU A 10 19.39 -7.86 -3.57
C GLU A 10 18.82 -7.63 -2.17
N GLU A 11 18.50 -6.37 -1.84
CA GLU A 11 17.85 -6.03 -0.58
C GLU A 11 16.37 -6.44 -0.61
N THR A 12 15.94 -7.23 0.37
CA THR A 12 14.53 -7.60 0.49
C THR A 12 13.73 -6.49 1.16
N ALA A 13 12.63 -6.07 0.53
CA ALA A 13 11.70 -5.09 1.11
C ALA A 13 10.57 -5.74 1.91
N ALA A 14 10.14 -5.10 2.99
CA ALA A 14 8.92 -5.49 3.72
C ALA A 14 7.68 -5.29 2.84
N CYS A 15 6.78 -6.29 2.80
CA CYS A 15 5.59 -6.25 1.96
C CYS A 15 4.31 -6.48 2.78
N LEU A 16 3.45 -5.46 2.83
CA LEU A 16 2.11 -5.57 3.41
C LEU A 16 1.15 -6.14 2.37
N HIS A 17 0.70 -7.38 2.58
CA HIS A 17 -0.30 -8.01 1.73
C HIS A 17 -1.70 -7.67 2.27
N MET A 18 -2.55 -7.07 1.42
CA MET A 18 -3.91 -6.68 1.77
C MET A 18 -4.91 -7.41 0.88
N THR A 19 -5.93 -8.00 1.49
CA THR A 19 -7.08 -8.59 0.77
C THR A 19 -8.31 -7.75 1.08
N PHE A 20 -9.05 -7.36 0.04
CA PHE A 20 -10.24 -6.53 0.16
C PHE A 20 -11.49 -7.35 -0.18
N TYR A 21 -12.59 -7.05 0.50
CA TYR A 21 -13.90 -7.60 0.20
C TYR A 21 -14.96 -6.53 0.43
N HIS A 22 -15.94 -6.47 -0.48
CA HIS A 22 -17.17 -5.72 -0.26
C HIS A 22 -18.37 -6.52 -0.80
N PRO A 23 -19.50 -6.59 -0.09
CA PRO A 23 -20.64 -7.43 -0.48
C PRO A 23 -21.20 -7.16 -1.89
N CYS A 24 -21.04 -5.95 -2.41
CA CYS A 24 -21.47 -5.55 -3.75
C CYS A 24 -20.28 -5.10 -4.63
N GLN A 25 -19.11 -5.72 -4.48
CA GLN A 25 -17.90 -5.30 -5.20
C GLN A 25 -18.06 -5.39 -6.73
N ASP A 26 -18.81 -6.37 -7.22
CA ASP A 26 -19.05 -6.59 -8.65
C ASP A 26 -19.97 -5.50 -9.24
N ASP A 27 -20.96 -5.03 -8.48
CA ASP A 27 -21.90 -4.01 -8.95
C ASP A 27 -21.34 -2.59 -8.82
N LYS A 28 -20.66 -2.31 -7.71
CA LYS A 28 -20.22 -0.93 -7.38
C LYS A 28 -18.83 -0.60 -7.88
N MET A 29 -18.05 -1.59 -8.30
CA MET A 29 -16.69 -1.40 -8.84
C MET A 29 -15.83 -0.51 -7.93
N MET A 30 -16.05 -0.57 -6.61
CA MET A 30 -15.45 0.39 -5.67
C MET A 30 -13.92 0.28 -5.60
N PHE A 31 -13.39 -0.90 -5.93
CA PHE A 31 -11.97 -1.18 -5.96
C PHE A 31 -11.34 -1.01 -7.34
N ARG A 32 -12.07 -0.49 -8.34
CA ARG A 32 -11.59 -0.36 -9.73
C ARG A 32 -10.33 0.50 -9.90
N CYS A 33 -10.03 1.36 -8.92
CA CYS A 33 -8.85 2.22 -8.92
C CYS A 33 -7.66 1.59 -8.15
N LEU A 34 -7.80 0.36 -7.63
CA LEU A 34 -6.72 -0.36 -6.98
C LEU A 34 -6.01 -1.29 -7.97
N ASN A 35 -4.68 -1.29 -7.94
CA ASN A 35 -3.86 -2.18 -8.76
C ASN A 35 -3.67 -3.54 -8.08
N PHE A 36 -4.67 -4.41 -8.19
CA PHE A 36 -4.54 -5.77 -7.67
C PHE A 36 -3.42 -6.56 -8.35
N CYS A 37 -2.86 -7.52 -7.60
CA CYS A 37 -1.78 -8.42 -8.04
C CYS A 37 -0.48 -7.71 -8.46
N LYS A 38 -0.33 -6.41 -8.16
CA LYS A 38 0.90 -5.66 -8.35
C LYS A 38 1.44 -5.21 -6.99
N ARG A 39 2.75 -5.32 -6.83
CA ARG A 39 3.47 -4.76 -5.67
C ARG A 39 3.83 -3.33 -6.00
N GLU A 40 3.44 -2.39 -5.14
CA GLU A 40 3.83 -0.99 -5.23
C GLU A 40 4.89 -0.72 -4.17
N GLN A 41 6.02 -0.14 -4.57
CA GLN A 41 7.00 0.36 -3.61
C GLN A 41 6.53 1.72 -3.09
N VAL A 42 6.52 1.85 -1.76
CA VAL A 42 6.13 3.07 -1.07
C VAL A 42 7.27 3.51 -0.17
N ARG A 43 7.43 4.83 -0.03
CA ARG A 43 8.42 5.38 0.88
C ARG A 43 7.94 5.19 2.32
N ALA A 44 8.86 4.80 3.21
CA ALA A 44 8.52 4.57 4.62
C ALA A 44 8.14 5.84 5.38
N ASP A 45 8.63 7.01 4.94
CA ASP A 45 8.30 8.32 5.50
C ASP A 45 6.96 8.88 5.00
N GLU A 46 6.39 8.30 3.94
CA GLU A 46 5.10 8.70 3.42
C GLU A 46 3.95 7.93 4.08
N MET A 47 2.80 8.60 4.20
CA MET A 47 1.59 8.02 4.74
C MET A 47 0.70 7.52 3.59
N ALA A 48 0.53 6.20 3.48
CA ALA A 48 -0.41 5.59 2.55
C ALA A 48 -1.85 5.90 2.99
N LYS A 49 -2.66 6.50 2.11
CA LYS A 49 -4.01 7.01 2.44
C LYS A 49 -5.05 6.32 1.58
N PHE A 50 -6.13 5.87 2.22
CA PHE A 50 -7.27 5.21 1.60
C PHE A 50 -8.52 6.08 1.78
N GLY A 51 -9.30 6.28 0.73
CA GLY A 51 -10.49 7.12 0.78
C GLY A 51 -11.06 7.40 -0.61
N ARG A 52 -12.12 8.20 -0.68
CA ARG A 52 -12.76 8.53 -1.96
C ARG A 52 -12.24 9.79 -2.66
N ASP A 53 -11.36 10.57 -2.00
CA ASP A 53 -10.83 11.81 -2.57
C ASP A 53 -9.51 11.55 -3.33
N PRO A 54 -9.51 11.60 -4.67
CA PRO A 54 -8.34 11.28 -5.49
C PRO A 54 -7.23 12.31 -5.42
N ASN A 55 -7.51 13.50 -4.89
CA ASN A 55 -6.48 14.52 -4.74
C ASN A 55 -5.63 14.30 -3.48
N ILE A 56 -6.10 13.47 -2.54
CA ILE A 56 -5.46 13.29 -1.22
C ILE A 56 -5.11 11.82 -0.95
N CYS A 57 -5.84 10.88 -1.55
CA CYS A 57 -5.64 9.45 -1.32
C CYS A 57 -4.80 8.80 -2.42
N HIS A 58 -3.80 8.02 -1.98
CA HIS A 58 -3.01 7.15 -2.86
C HIS A 58 -3.88 5.98 -3.38
N TYR A 59 -4.72 5.44 -2.50
CA TYR A 59 -5.56 4.28 -2.79
C TYR A 59 -7.03 4.70 -2.78
N ASN A 60 -7.58 4.90 -3.98
CA ASN A 60 -8.93 5.42 -4.14
C ASN A 60 -9.99 4.32 -4.04
N LEU A 61 -10.98 4.55 -3.17
CA LEU A 61 -12.14 3.69 -2.98
C LEU A 61 -13.38 4.43 -3.51
N VAL A 62 -13.90 3.95 -4.64
CA VAL A 62 -14.96 4.63 -5.39
C VAL A 62 -16.34 4.27 -4.84
N ASP A 63 -16.69 4.83 -3.68
CA ASP A 63 -18.03 4.72 -3.09
C ASP A 63 -18.36 6.01 -2.30
N THR A 64 -19.56 6.55 -2.48
CA THR A 64 -20.00 7.80 -1.82
C THR A 64 -20.11 7.66 -0.30
N ARG A 65 -20.23 6.43 0.21
CA ARG A 65 -20.27 6.12 1.65
C ARG A 65 -18.89 6.15 2.31
N VAL A 66 -17.82 6.11 1.51
CA VAL A 66 -16.44 6.19 2.01
C VAL A 66 -16.12 7.66 2.34
N SER A 67 -15.42 7.91 3.44
CA SER A 67 -14.95 9.25 3.78
C SER A 67 -13.92 9.77 2.76
N ARG A 68 -13.75 11.10 2.68
CA ARG A 68 -12.70 11.69 1.81
C ARG A 68 -11.33 11.06 2.08
N ILE A 69 -11.02 10.85 3.36
CA ILE A 69 -9.97 9.96 3.86
C ILE A 69 -10.66 9.00 4.85
N GLN A 70 -10.57 7.70 4.59
CA GLN A 70 -11.15 6.65 5.43
C GLN A 70 -10.18 6.19 6.51
N PHE A 71 -8.94 5.91 6.11
CA PHE A 71 -7.85 5.56 7.02
C PHE A 71 -6.50 5.80 6.35
N SER A 72 -5.45 5.74 7.15
CA SER A 72 -4.08 5.84 6.69
C SER A 72 -3.17 4.81 7.36
N LEU A 73 -2.10 4.44 6.66
CA LEU A 73 -1.04 3.57 7.15
C LEU A 73 0.24 4.41 7.24
N GLN A 74 0.83 4.41 8.43
CA GLN A 74 2.14 5.01 8.67
C GLN A 74 3.12 3.90 9.00
N PHE A 75 4.20 3.83 8.23
CA PHE A 75 5.25 2.86 8.48
C PHE A 75 6.22 3.43 9.51
N TYR A 76 6.64 2.58 10.44
CA TYR A 76 7.61 2.97 11.45
C TYR A 76 8.49 1.79 11.82
N ARG A 77 9.73 2.09 12.21
CA ARG A 77 10.60 1.12 12.84
C ARG A 77 10.34 1.17 14.34
N LYS A 78 9.93 0.04 14.92
CA LYS A 78 9.82 -0.07 16.37
C LYS A 78 11.21 0.17 16.98
N PRO A 79 11.37 1.14 17.90
CA PRO A 79 12.65 1.31 18.59
C PRO A 79 12.94 0.04 19.40
N ASN A 80 14.19 -0.42 19.35
CA ASN A 80 14.64 -1.50 20.22
C ASN A 80 14.55 -1.00 21.68
N LYS A 81 13.89 -1.77 22.54
CA LYS A 81 14.01 -1.53 23.99
C LYS A 81 15.42 -1.95 24.37
N LEU A 82 16.23 -1.00 24.84
CA LEU A 82 17.52 -1.26 25.49
C LEU A 82 17.33 -2.15 26.71
#